data_AF-A0A538SE07-F1
#
_entry.id   AF-A0A538SE07-F1
#
_cell.length_a   1.000
_cell.length_b   1.000
_cell.length_c   1.000
_cell.angle_alpha   90.00
_cell.angle_beta   90.00
_cell.angle_gamma   90.00
#
_symmetry.space_group_name_H-M   'P 1'
#
loop_
_entity.id
_entity.type
_entity.pdbx_description
1 polymer ?
#
loop_
_entity_poly.entity_id
_entity_poly.type
_entity_poly.pdbx_seq_one_letter_code
_entity_poly.pdbx_strand_id
1 'polypeptide(L)'
;MVAILAIPALGFTYIWDDYYFLTNAVFYQLHDWAPNPVDPFYRPISRGVYFTVLDLAGRGGPALGHALNLGFLLAIVVLLGSFVSRLAGKRAGVMAGLWFAALGAIPSLAGWISCDQDLLAILFTLIALHLRLSGRNGAALAAVAAGLLSKETILAVIPAIILFDWILERKPYRIGRHLTAYAALVAIWGAIHPAVRVLLSRGLRSGATGYVGLEHPERWPVHLGRYIATLLNLPAFSPLPTWPAFGVLLLLAAGAMAVVAIRLTDAPPGGPEESIAIPGRRVYVLGALVCLGPLLLTSVMIRGWAPYYAAFPAIGSSIVAGASLAGLPPRGRLLAAGMYLALGIWCRGDIRNPQDFTESNFRVVSTALEKVEGGFRRLYPSFGPNTRVLLSVQARGTGGIYLHMYDLQVLRLWYRDRTLRAVRPEARDRGPAGPEVLTVITRDRDVIDINPVTLVARTASGKRPDYRSCETAMRAYAMGLAGSGEARRAAAVMLHLPEINAGLQSAHRRVAAMFLYSEGRDAEAKTILDSTMVLPREVTLDNLHALLAEQPSGRNYDAEALRAFGVSASDSTAMRALMRWFAEKKYAEVAIRFADRLERLQPGDGEAARIRREMSARLEEQRAIPPGPGEVS
;
A
#
# COMPACT_ATOMS: atom_id res chain seq x y z
N MET A 1 12.67 -5.48 25.58
CA MET A 1 11.46 -6.24 25.20
C MET A 1 11.00 -5.90 23.80
N VAL A 2 10.61 -4.64 23.50
CA VAL A 2 10.07 -4.27 22.17
C VAL A 2 11.03 -4.59 21.01
N ALA A 3 12.34 -4.35 21.19
CA ALA A 3 13.35 -4.72 20.18
C ALA A 3 13.36 -6.23 19.89
N ILE A 4 13.30 -7.08 20.92
CA ILE A 4 13.22 -8.54 20.78
C ILE A 4 12.00 -8.93 19.96
N LEU A 5 10.84 -8.34 20.27
CA LEU A 5 9.59 -8.61 19.57
C LEU A 5 9.61 -8.13 18.12
N ALA A 6 10.35 -7.07 17.82
CA ALA A 6 10.46 -6.51 16.46
C ALA A 6 11.39 -7.31 15.54
N ILE A 7 12.35 -8.09 16.07
CA ILE A 7 13.39 -8.81 15.28
C ILE A 7 12.84 -9.48 14.01
N PRO A 8 11.76 -10.29 14.05
CA PRO A 8 11.28 -10.99 12.85
C PRO A 8 10.75 -10.09 11.73
N ALA A 9 10.48 -8.82 12.03
CA ALA A 9 10.02 -7.82 11.09
C ALA A 9 11.17 -6.90 10.61
N LEU A 10 12.37 -7.01 11.19
CA LEU A 10 13.54 -6.26 10.75
C LEU A 10 14.19 -6.99 9.58
N GLY A 11 14.40 -6.29 8.46
CA GLY A 11 15.08 -6.85 7.29
C GLY A 11 14.19 -7.08 6.08
N PHE A 12 12.97 -6.53 6.09
CA PHE A 12 12.20 -6.42 4.86
C PHE A 12 12.85 -5.40 3.91
N THR A 13 12.68 -5.60 2.60
CA THR A 13 12.93 -4.53 1.64
C THR A 13 11.80 -3.49 1.70
N TYR A 14 11.94 -2.39 0.97
CA TYR A 14 10.84 -1.44 0.78
C TYR A 14 9.61 -2.15 0.20
N ILE A 15 8.41 -1.75 0.65
CA ILE A 15 7.13 -2.28 0.17
C ILE A 15 6.09 -1.16 0.03
N TRP A 16 5.26 -1.24 -1.02
CA TRP A 16 4.13 -0.34 -1.29
C TRP A 16 4.46 1.15 -1.11
N ASP A 17 3.88 1.79 -0.09
CA ASP A 17 4.04 3.20 0.25
C ASP A 17 5.51 3.63 0.35
N ASP A 18 6.41 2.72 0.74
CA ASP A 18 7.84 3.02 0.83
C ASP A 18 8.39 3.43 -0.56
N TYR A 19 8.04 2.67 -1.60
CA TYR A 19 8.43 2.99 -2.97
C TYR A 19 7.68 4.21 -3.50
N TYR A 20 6.40 4.37 -3.12
CA TYR A 20 5.63 5.55 -3.50
C TYR A 20 6.30 6.82 -2.99
N PHE A 21 6.70 6.85 -1.71
CA PHE A 21 7.35 8.01 -1.11
C PHE A 21 8.74 8.25 -1.69
N LEU A 22 9.57 7.21 -1.87
CA LEU A 22 10.90 7.35 -2.47
C LEU A 22 10.86 7.85 -3.93
N THR A 23 9.79 7.51 -4.66
CA THR A 23 9.63 7.90 -6.07
C THR A 23 8.98 9.27 -6.22
N ASN A 24 7.99 9.60 -5.39
CA ASN A 24 7.10 10.76 -5.61
C ASN A 24 7.14 11.83 -4.51
N ALA A 25 7.65 11.52 -3.30
CA ALA A 25 7.53 12.40 -2.14
C ALA A 25 8.87 12.84 -1.51
N VAL A 26 10.00 12.47 -2.13
CA VAL A 26 11.33 12.89 -1.66
C VAL A 26 11.59 14.34 -2.07
N PHE A 27 12.14 15.11 -1.13
CA PHE A 27 12.38 16.55 -1.32
C PHE A 27 13.80 16.80 -1.83
N TYR A 28 13.92 17.12 -3.11
CA TYR A 28 15.18 17.52 -3.72
C TYR A 28 15.26 19.02 -3.98
N GLN A 29 14.11 19.67 -4.10
CA GLN A 29 13.99 21.07 -4.44
C GLN A 29 13.14 21.79 -3.39
N LEU A 30 13.32 23.12 -3.30
CA LEU A 30 12.59 23.95 -2.35
C LEU A 30 11.07 23.88 -2.56
N HIS A 31 10.60 23.69 -3.79
CA HIS A 31 9.17 23.60 -4.09
C HIS A 31 8.52 22.32 -3.55
N ASP A 32 9.29 21.26 -3.33
CA ASP A 32 8.78 19.99 -2.79
C ASP A 32 8.29 20.15 -1.34
N TRP A 33 8.78 21.18 -0.64
CA TRP A 33 8.35 21.54 0.71
C TRP A 33 7.00 22.23 0.75
N ALA A 34 6.45 22.67 -0.38
CA ALA A 34 5.12 23.25 -0.45
C ALA A 34 4.05 22.17 -0.66
N PRO A 35 2.80 22.37 -0.19
CA PRO A 35 1.71 21.43 -0.45
C PRO A 35 1.46 21.24 -1.95
N ASN A 36 1.46 19.98 -2.39
CA ASN A 36 1.16 19.62 -3.77
C ASN A 36 -0.38 19.46 -3.95
N PRO A 37 -1.03 20.16 -4.90
CA PRO A 37 -2.48 20.05 -5.11
C PRO A 37 -2.95 18.65 -5.55
N VAL A 38 -2.07 17.81 -6.09
CA VAL A 38 -2.44 16.44 -6.51
C VAL A 38 -2.14 15.35 -5.46
N ASP A 39 -1.31 15.63 -4.44
CA ASP A 39 -1.13 14.72 -3.30
C ASP A 39 -2.11 15.12 -2.18
N PRO A 40 -3.06 14.26 -1.79
CA PRO A 40 -3.99 14.59 -0.73
C PRO A 40 -3.30 14.85 0.63
N PHE A 41 -2.13 14.24 0.90
CA PHE A 41 -1.54 14.28 2.24
C PHE A 41 -0.24 15.09 2.28
N TYR A 42 -0.28 16.24 2.95
CA TYR A 42 0.89 17.10 3.14
C TYR A 42 1.63 16.71 4.43
N ARG A 43 2.68 15.89 4.29
CA ARG A 43 3.44 15.30 5.40
C ARG A 43 4.96 15.49 5.23
N PRO A 44 5.48 16.73 5.33
CA PRO A 44 6.87 17.03 4.98
C PRO A 44 7.92 16.41 5.89
N ILE A 45 7.58 16.07 7.15
CA ILE A 45 8.57 15.48 8.07
C ILE A 45 8.72 13.97 7.80
N SER A 46 7.60 13.26 7.78
CA SER A 46 7.57 11.80 7.66
C SER A 46 7.70 11.32 6.21
N ARG A 47 7.18 12.05 5.21
CA ARG A 47 7.40 11.69 3.79
C ARG A 47 8.60 12.38 3.18
N GLY A 48 8.83 13.64 3.53
CA GLY A 48 9.92 14.44 2.99
C GLY A 48 11.26 14.13 3.65
N VAL A 49 11.48 14.66 4.85
CA VAL A 49 12.77 14.55 5.57
C VAL A 49 13.19 13.10 5.74
N TYR A 50 12.29 12.27 6.28
CA TYR A 50 12.59 10.88 6.60
C TYR A 50 13.00 10.07 5.35
N PHE A 51 12.19 10.05 4.29
CA PHE A 51 12.56 9.30 3.07
C PHE A 51 13.68 9.93 2.26
N THR A 52 13.93 11.25 2.37
CA THR A 52 15.15 11.86 1.79
C THR A 52 16.41 11.28 2.44
N VAL A 53 16.42 11.15 3.77
CA VAL A 53 17.55 10.50 4.48
C VAL A 53 17.72 9.05 4.03
N LEU A 54 16.62 8.33 3.80
CA LEU A 54 16.66 6.94 3.34
C LEU A 54 17.17 6.81 1.89
N ASP A 55 16.75 7.68 0.97
CA ASP A 55 17.22 7.69 -0.42
C ASP A 55 18.74 7.96 -0.50
N LEU A 56 19.23 8.90 0.32
CA LEU A 56 20.67 9.20 0.45
C LEU A 56 21.48 7.98 0.90
N ALA A 57 20.92 7.14 1.79
CA ALA A 57 21.54 5.89 2.23
C ALA A 57 21.59 4.79 1.14
N GLY A 58 20.89 4.98 0.01
CA GLY A 58 20.93 4.10 -1.14
C GLY A 58 20.52 2.67 -0.81
N ARG A 59 21.39 1.70 -1.10
CA ARG A 59 21.11 0.27 -0.84
C ARG A 59 20.97 -0.05 0.66
N GLY A 60 21.54 0.78 1.54
CA GLY A 60 21.37 0.65 2.99
C GLY A 60 20.07 1.27 3.52
N GLY A 61 19.28 1.92 2.66
CA GLY A 61 18.06 2.62 3.02
C GLY A 61 17.04 1.78 3.80
N PRO A 62 16.69 0.54 3.38
CA PRO A 62 15.75 -0.29 4.13
C PRO A 62 16.22 -0.59 5.57
N ALA A 63 17.48 -0.96 5.73
CA ALA A 63 18.08 -1.24 7.03
C ALA A 63 18.08 0.02 7.93
N LEU A 64 18.41 1.19 7.37
CA LEU A 64 18.33 2.46 8.09
C LEU A 64 16.88 2.78 8.50
N GLY A 65 15.91 2.57 7.61
CA GLY A 65 14.48 2.78 7.91
C GLY A 65 14.01 1.93 9.08
N HIS A 66 14.34 0.64 9.09
CA HIS A 66 14.03 -0.22 10.24
C HIS A 66 14.71 0.24 11.53
N ALA A 67 15.98 0.66 11.45
CA ALA A 67 16.72 1.14 12.61
C ALA A 67 16.10 2.43 13.18
N LEU A 68 15.70 3.37 12.33
CA LEU A 68 15.03 4.60 12.73
C LEU A 68 13.65 4.31 13.33
N ASN A 69 12.81 3.48 12.67
CA ASN A 69 11.50 3.12 13.20
C ASN A 69 11.61 2.39 14.54
N LEU A 70 12.57 1.47 14.68
CA LEU A 70 12.84 0.82 15.97
C LEU A 70 13.30 1.84 17.03
N GLY A 71 14.13 2.81 16.65
CA GLY A 71 14.56 3.91 17.52
C GLY A 71 13.38 4.76 18.01
N PHE A 72 12.48 5.16 17.11
CA PHE A 72 11.26 5.88 17.47
C PHE A 72 10.37 5.06 18.40
N LEU A 73 10.19 3.78 18.09
CA LEU A 73 9.39 2.87 18.90
C LEU A 73 9.97 2.67 20.31
N LEU A 74 11.28 2.54 20.44
CA LEU A 74 11.96 2.50 21.74
C LEU A 74 11.74 3.80 22.52
N ALA A 75 11.90 4.95 21.85
CA ALA A 75 11.65 6.25 22.46
C ALA A 75 10.20 6.40 22.93
N ILE A 76 9.22 5.93 22.15
CA ILE A 76 7.80 5.92 22.53
C ILE A 76 7.57 5.10 23.80
N VAL A 77 8.09 3.86 23.86
CA VAL A 77 7.93 3.00 25.05
C VAL A 77 8.53 3.65 26.30
N VAL A 78 9.73 4.23 26.18
CA VAL A 78 10.42 4.91 27.28
C VAL A 78 9.67 6.17 27.71
N LEU A 79 9.26 7.02 26.76
CA LEU A 79 8.53 8.25 27.05
C LEU A 79 7.17 7.94 27.67
N LEU A 80 6.44 6.94 27.17
CA LEU A 80 5.17 6.51 27.76
C LEU A 80 5.36 6.02 29.20
N GLY A 81 6.33 5.14 29.42
CA GLY A 81 6.62 4.61 30.74
C GLY A 81 7.02 5.72 31.72
N SER A 82 7.94 6.59 31.31
CA SER A 82 8.36 7.76 32.10
C SER A 82 7.20 8.71 32.39
N PHE A 83 6.35 8.98 31.40
CA PHE A 83 5.17 9.84 31.54
C PHE A 83 4.23 9.30 32.61
N VAL A 84 3.85 8.02 32.49
CA VAL A 84 2.94 7.38 33.44
C VAL A 84 3.60 7.22 34.82
N SER A 85 4.92 6.99 34.89
CA SER A 85 5.65 6.98 36.17
C SER A 85 5.51 8.29 36.93
N ARG A 86 5.58 9.44 36.24
CA ARG A 86 5.42 10.77 36.86
C ARG A 86 3.98 11.05 37.31
N LEU A 87 3.00 10.39 36.71
CA LEU A 87 1.58 10.59 37.03
C LEU A 87 1.06 9.64 38.12
N ALA A 88 1.47 8.38 38.07
CA ALA A 88 0.88 7.28 38.83
C ALA A 88 1.92 6.34 39.49
N GLY A 89 3.21 6.73 39.52
CA GLY A 89 4.30 6.00 40.17
C GLY A 89 5.03 5.01 39.26
N LYS A 90 6.27 4.64 39.63
CA LYS A 90 7.19 3.80 38.81
C LYS A 90 6.55 2.49 38.33
N ARG A 91 5.81 1.79 39.19
CA ARG A 91 5.12 0.54 38.84
C ARG A 91 4.12 0.72 37.71
N ALA A 92 3.30 1.78 37.77
CA ALA A 92 2.33 2.08 36.72
C ALA A 92 3.02 2.38 35.39
N GLY A 93 4.12 3.14 35.42
CA GLY A 93 4.88 3.45 34.22
C GLY A 93 5.56 2.25 33.57
N VAL A 94 6.17 1.36 34.35
CA VAL A 94 6.73 0.11 33.80
C VAL A 94 5.63 -0.76 33.21
N MET A 95 4.48 -0.89 33.89
CA MET A 95 3.36 -1.66 33.35
C MET A 95 2.79 -1.03 32.07
N ALA A 96 2.66 0.30 31.99
CA ALA A 96 2.21 0.98 30.77
C ALA A 96 3.18 0.74 29.60
N GLY A 97 4.49 0.86 29.85
CA GLY A 97 5.51 0.60 28.84
C GLY A 97 5.52 -0.85 28.37
N LEU A 98 5.39 -1.82 29.30
CA LEU A 98 5.29 -3.24 28.97
C LEU A 98 4.00 -3.56 28.19
N TRP A 99 2.86 -2.99 28.60
CA TRP A 99 1.58 -3.19 27.93
C TRP A 99 1.65 -2.70 26.49
N PHE A 100 2.13 -1.47 26.27
CA PHE A 100 2.32 -0.96 24.92
C PHE A 100 3.27 -1.86 24.14
N ALA A 101 4.48 -2.11 24.64
CA ALA A 101 5.50 -2.90 23.96
C ALA A 101 5.09 -4.35 23.63
N ALA A 102 4.11 -4.93 24.34
CA ALA A 102 3.60 -6.27 24.10
C ALA A 102 2.38 -6.31 23.15
N LEU A 103 1.90 -5.17 22.65
CA LEU A 103 0.83 -5.11 21.66
C LEU A 103 1.28 -5.84 20.38
N GLY A 104 0.50 -6.82 19.94
CA GLY A 104 0.83 -7.72 18.82
C GLY A 104 0.99 -6.99 17.48
N ALA A 105 0.39 -5.81 17.33
CA ALA A 105 0.46 -4.99 16.13
C ALA A 105 1.73 -4.10 16.05
N ILE A 106 2.49 -3.93 17.13
CA ILE A 106 3.65 -3.03 17.16
C ILE A 106 4.79 -3.43 16.22
N PRO A 107 5.16 -4.72 16.06
CA PRO A 107 6.24 -5.12 15.17
C PRO A 107 6.04 -4.64 13.72
N SER A 108 4.79 -4.53 13.27
CA SER A 108 4.47 -3.96 11.95
C SER A 108 4.96 -2.51 11.80
N LEU A 109 4.97 -1.72 12.87
CA LEU A 109 5.46 -0.33 12.82
C LEU A 109 6.98 -0.26 12.60
N ALA A 110 7.73 -1.25 13.07
CA ALA A 110 9.17 -1.34 12.83
C ALA A 110 9.48 -1.99 11.46
N GLY A 111 8.64 -2.93 11.03
CA GLY A 111 8.83 -3.69 9.80
C GLY A 111 8.38 -2.96 8.53
N TRP A 112 7.30 -2.19 8.57
CA TRP A 112 6.90 -1.38 7.42
C TRP A 112 7.41 0.05 7.60
N ILE A 113 8.33 0.47 6.73
CA ILE A 113 9.11 1.70 6.92
C ILE A 113 8.19 2.93 6.93
N SER A 114 7.16 2.95 6.08
CA SER A 114 6.11 3.99 6.02
C SER A 114 5.24 4.14 7.26
N CYS A 115 5.32 3.20 8.21
CA CYS A 115 4.71 3.38 9.54
C CYS A 115 5.47 4.41 10.40
N ASP A 116 6.58 4.98 9.92
CA ASP A 116 7.25 6.15 10.51
C ASP A 116 6.23 7.28 10.77
N GLN A 117 5.25 7.45 9.89
CA GLN A 117 4.19 8.45 10.02
C GLN A 117 3.39 8.26 11.33
N ASP A 118 3.03 7.02 11.69
CA ASP A 118 2.36 6.71 12.95
C ASP A 118 3.29 6.85 14.14
N LEU A 119 4.54 6.38 14.00
CA LEU A 119 5.55 6.46 15.05
C LEU A 119 5.87 7.92 15.41
N LEU A 120 6.13 8.76 14.42
CA LEU A 120 6.41 10.19 14.63
C LEU A 120 5.20 10.90 15.23
N ALA A 121 3.98 10.58 14.79
CA ALA A 121 2.77 11.15 15.37
C ALA A 121 2.61 10.81 16.87
N ILE A 122 2.84 9.54 17.23
CA ILE A 122 2.80 9.07 18.63
C ILE A 122 3.95 9.69 19.43
N LEU A 123 5.16 9.70 18.88
CA LEU A 123 6.37 10.24 19.52
C LEU A 123 6.19 11.72 19.84
N PHE A 124 5.79 12.54 18.87
CA PHE A 124 5.55 13.97 19.08
C PHE A 124 4.40 14.24 20.05
N THR A 125 3.38 13.38 20.07
CA THR A 125 2.31 13.44 21.09
C THR A 125 2.87 13.24 22.50
N LEU A 126 3.69 12.22 22.71
CA LEU A 126 4.31 11.97 24.02
C LEU A 126 5.31 13.06 24.41
N ILE A 127 6.11 13.57 23.46
CA ILE A 127 7.00 14.72 23.68
C ILE A 127 6.18 15.95 24.11
N ALA A 128 5.07 16.24 23.43
CA ALA A 128 4.19 17.36 23.78
C ALA A 128 3.64 17.22 25.20
N LEU A 129 3.20 16.02 25.59
CA LEU A 129 2.71 15.75 26.95
C LEU A 129 3.80 15.92 28.02
N HIS A 130 5.03 15.46 27.77
CA HIS A 130 6.18 15.69 28.66
C HIS A 130 6.55 17.17 28.80
N LEU A 131 6.53 17.92 27.70
CA LEU A 131 6.78 19.35 27.69
C LEU A 131 5.68 20.12 28.43
N ARG A 132 4.41 19.70 28.31
CA ARG A 132 3.27 20.24 29.08
C ARG A 132 3.38 19.95 30.58
N LEU A 133 3.82 18.75 30.96
CA LEU A 133 4.12 18.45 32.36
C LEU A 133 5.15 19.41 32.93
N SER A 134 6.18 19.71 32.14
CA SER A 134 7.30 20.59 32.50
C SER A 134 6.99 22.09 32.33
N GLY A 135 5.75 22.46 31.98
CA GLY A 135 5.33 23.86 31.79
C GLY A 135 5.85 24.54 30.51
N ARG A 136 6.56 23.82 29.64
CA ARG A 136 7.16 24.33 28.39
C ARG A 136 6.14 24.35 27.25
N ASN A 137 5.13 25.20 27.38
CA ASN A 137 3.95 25.21 26.49
C ASN A 137 4.26 25.54 25.02
N GLY A 138 5.19 26.45 24.75
CA GLY A 138 5.58 26.79 23.37
C GLY A 138 6.25 25.63 22.64
N ALA A 139 7.16 24.94 23.33
CA ALA A 139 7.79 23.73 22.80
C ALA A 139 6.79 22.59 22.61
N ALA A 140 5.80 22.45 23.50
CA ALA A 140 4.71 21.48 23.32
C ALA A 140 3.86 21.78 22.07
N LEU A 141 3.55 23.06 21.82
CA LEU A 141 2.84 23.48 20.60
C LEU A 141 3.66 23.15 19.35
N ALA A 142 4.98 23.40 19.38
CA ALA A 142 5.88 23.04 18.30
C ALA A 142 5.95 21.53 18.06
N ALA A 143 5.95 20.71 19.13
CA ALA A 143 5.88 19.25 19.00
C ALA A 143 4.55 18.80 18.36
N VAL A 144 3.41 19.37 18.75
CA VAL A 144 2.12 19.09 18.09
C VAL A 144 2.14 19.52 16.62
N ALA A 145 2.74 20.66 16.30
CA ALA A 145 2.90 21.11 14.92
C ALA A 145 3.75 20.14 14.08
N ALA A 146 4.91 19.71 14.60
CA ALA A 146 5.76 18.71 13.96
C ALA A 146 5.02 17.39 13.76
N GLY A 147 4.21 17.01 14.75
CA GLY A 147 3.36 15.85 14.64
C GLY A 147 2.27 15.98 13.55
N LEU A 148 1.59 17.14 13.43
CA LEU A 148 0.61 17.39 12.36
C LEU A 148 1.26 17.41 10.96
N LEU A 149 2.52 17.84 10.89
CA LEU A 149 3.36 17.75 9.68
C LEU A 149 3.91 16.34 9.42
N SER A 150 3.65 15.39 10.33
CA SER A 150 3.99 13.97 10.19
C SER A 150 2.76 13.11 9.87
N LYS A 151 1.63 13.35 10.55
CA LYS A 151 0.35 12.66 10.33
C LYS A 151 -0.85 13.41 10.93
N GLU A 152 -1.99 13.33 10.26
CA GLU A 152 -3.23 14.03 10.61
C GLU A 152 -3.90 13.43 11.85
N THR A 153 -3.56 12.19 12.21
CA THR A 153 -4.14 11.46 13.36
C THR A 153 -3.92 12.17 14.70
N ILE A 154 -2.96 13.09 14.79
CA ILE A 154 -2.76 13.93 15.98
C ILE A 154 -3.96 14.80 16.32
N LEU A 155 -4.76 15.21 15.33
CA LEU A 155 -5.98 15.98 15.59
C LEU A 155 -6.87 15.32 16.65
N ALA A 156 -6.89 13.99 16.67
CA ALA A 156 -7.70 13.22 17.60
C ALA A 156 -7.24 13.30 19.07
N VAL A 157 -6.00 13.73 19.34
CA VAL A 157 -5.44 13.84 20.71
C VAL A 157 -5.36 15.28 21.21
N ILE A 158 -5.53 16.27 20.33
CA ILE A 158 -5.53 17.70 20.71
C ILE A 158 -6.51 18.02 21.85
N PRO A 159 -7.75 17.47 21.91
CA PRO A 159 -8.64 17.69 23.05
C PRO A 159 -8.02 17.27 24.39
N ALA A 160 -7.29 16.15 24.43
CA ALA A 160 -6.59 15.70 25.63
C ALA A 160 -5.47 16.67 26.05
N ILE A 161 -4.75 17.26 25.08
CA ILE A 161 -3.67 18.22 25.32
C ILE A 161 -4.20 19.57 25.83
N ILE A 162 -5.35 20.02 25.31
CA ILE A 162 -6.04 21.24 25.78
C ILE A 162 -6.54 21.06 27.21
N LEU A 163 -7.21 19.94 27.49
CA LEU A 163 -7.75 19.61 28.82
C LEU A 163 -6.68 19.18 29.83
N PHE A 164 -5.41 19.10 29.41
CA PHE A 164 -4.33 18.56 30.22
C PHE A 164 -4.10 19.31 31.54
N ASP A 165 -4.21 20.65 31.56
CA ASP A 165 -4.05 21.41 32.80
C ASP A 165 -5.18 21.15 33.80
N TRP A 166 -6.40 20.89 33.32
CA TRP A 166 -7.52 20.49 34.18
C TRP A 166 -7.33 19.08 34.74
N ILE A 167 -6.77 18.16 33.94
CA ILE A 167 -6.41 16.81 34.38
C ILE A 167 -5.38 16.86 35.52
N LEU A 168 -4.42 17.78 35.43
CA LEU A 168 -3.40 18.02 36.46
C LEU A 168 -3.87 18.92 37.61
N GLU A 169 -5.16 19.25 37.69
CA GLU A 169 -5.75 20.13 38.73
C GLU A 169 -5.09 21.52 38.80
N ARG A 170 -4.56 22.00 37.67
CA ARG A 170 -4.01 23.36 37.51
C ARG A 170 -5.14 24.34 37.20
N LYS A 171 -4.87 25.65 37.38
CA LYS A 171 -5.88 26.72 37.26
C LYS A 171 -6.60 26.72 35.89
N PRO A 172 -7.95 26.83 35.86
CA PRO A 172 -8.78 26.59 34.67
C PRO A 172 -8.67 27.65 33.56
N TYR A 173 -8.28 28.90 33.87
CA TYR A 173 -8.13 29.95 32.84
C TYR A 173 -7.06 29.63 31.78
N ARG A 174 -6.15 28.70 32.07
CA ARG A 174 -5.13 28.24 31.11
C ARG A 174 -5.74 27.46 29.95
N ILE A 175 -6.91 26.84 30.14
CA ILE A 175 -7.62 26.08 29.10
C ILE A 175 -7.97 26.98 27.92
N GLY A 176 -8.50 28.18 28.18
CA GLY A 176 -8.86 29.14 27.12
C GLY A 176 -7.65 29.52 26.26
N ARG A 177 -6.51 29.84 26.89
CA ARG A 177 -5.28 30.16 26.17
C ARG A 177 -4.77 28.99 25.32
N HIS A 178 -4.82 27.77 25.85
CA HIS A 178 -4.39 26.59 25.10
C HIS A 178 -5.36 26.27 23.97
N LEU A 179 -6.66 26.37 24.20
CA LEU A 179 -7.69 26.21 23.18
C LEU A 179 -7.43 27.17 22.01
N THR A 180 -7.23 28.47 22.27
CA THR A 180 -6.91 29.44 21.22
C THR A 180 -5.64 29.09 20.46
N ALA A 181 -4.56 28.72 21.16
CA ALA A 181 -3.28 28.39 20.52
C ALA A 181 -3.35 27.14 19.64
N TYR A 182 -3.95 26.05 20.13
CA TYR A 182 -4.10 24.82 19.36
C TYR A 182 -5.15 24.97 18.26
N ALA A 183 -6.23 25.71 18.46
CA ALA A 183 -7.20 26.00 17.42
C ALA A 183 -6.58 26.82 16.28
N ALA A 184 -5.77 27.84 16.61
CA ALA A 184 -5.02 28.61 15.61
C ALA A 184 -4.05 27.72 14.82
N LEU A 185 -3.32 26.83 15.50
CA LEU A 185 -2.44 25.87 14.84
C LEU A 185 -3.20 24.94 13.88
N VAL A 186 -4.32 24.36 14.34
CA VAL A 186 -5.17 23.50 13.51
C VAL A 186 -5.76 24.26 12.32
N ALA A 187 -6.16 25.51 12.51
CA ALA A 187 -6.67 26.36 11.42
C ALA A 187 -5.59 26.67 10.38
N ILE A 188 -4.38 27.04 10.80
CA ILE A 188 -3.24 27.30 9.89
C ILE A 188 -2.89 26.02 9.12
N TRP A 189 -2.74 24.91 9.83
CA TRP A 189 -2.45 23.62 9.23
C TRP A 189 -3.55 23.18 8.25
N GLY A 190 -4.82 23.27 8.64
CA GLY A 190 -5.96 22.92 7.80
C GLY A 190 -6.09 23.82 6.57
N ALA A 191 -5.71 25.09 6.68
CA ALA A 191 -5.69 26.01 5.56
C ALA A 191 -4.66 25.60 4.50
N ILE A 192 -3.50 25.06 4.89
CA ILE A 192 -2.45 24.64 3.94
C ILE A 192 -2.59 23.18 3.47
N HIS A 193 -3.39 22.36 4.16
CA HIS A 193 -3.45 20.92 3.90
C HIS A 193 -4.41 20.56 2.73
N PRO A 194 -3.93 19.93 1.63
CA PRO A 194 -4.75 19.62 0.45
C PRO A 194 -5.97 18.75 0.75
N ALA A 195 -5.81 17.64 1.49
CA ALA A 195 -6.93 16.75 1.82
C ALA A 195 -8.07 17.47 2.56
N VAL A 196 -7.77 18.43 3.44
CA VAL A 196 -8.81 19.16 4.17
C VAL A 196 -9.63 19.99 3.20
N ARG A 197 -8.97 20.70 2.28
CA ARG A 197 -9.66 21.47 1.23
C ARG A 197 -10.52 20.57 0.34
N VAL A 198 -9.98 19.43 -0.08
CA VAL A 198 -10.70 18.48 -0.96
C VAL A 198 -11.88 17.84 -0.22
N LEU A 199 -11.68 17.36 1.01
CA LEU A 199 -12.75 16.79 1.85
C LEU A 199 -13.86 17.81 2.13
N LEU A 200 -13.52 19.07 2.43
CA LEU A 200 -14.52 20.12 2.64
C LEU A 200 -15.27 20.45 1.33
N SER A 201 -14.56 20.57 0.20
CA SER A 201 -15.18 20.85 -1.11
C SER A 201 -16.11 19.73 -1.59
N ARG A 202 -15.86 18.49 -1.17
CA ARG A 202 -16.65 17.30 -1.56
C ARG A 202 -17.60 16.82 -0.44
N GLY A 203 -17.77 17.59 0.63
CA GLY A 203 -18.74 17.31 1.70
C GLY A 203 -18.45 16.04 2.51
N LEU A 204 -17.17 15.76 2.82
CA LEU A 204 -16.70 14.59 3.58
C LEU A 204 -17.04 13.22 2.95
N ARG A 205 -17.49 13.22 1.69
CA ARG A 205 -17.62 11.98 0.90
C ARG A 205 -16.23 11.43 0.63
N SER A 206 -16.11 10.11 0.73
CA SER A 206 -14.96 9.32 0.33
C SER A 206 -14.64 9.38 -1.17
N GLY A 207 -13.51 8.77 -1.57
CA GLY A 207 -12.96 8.98 -2.90
C GLY A 207 -12.50 10.43 -3.10
N ALA A 208 -12.63 11.31 -2.11
CA ALA A 208 -12.04 12.64 -2.16
C ALA A 208 -10.51 12.59 -2.01
N THR A 209 -9.98 11.66 -1.21
CA THR A 209 -8.56 11.58 -0.83
C THR A 209 -7.99 10.16 -0.90
N GLY A 210 -8.62 9.27 -1.67
CA GLY A 210 -8.26 7.85 -1.76
C GLY A 210 -9.01 7.01 -0.73
N TYR A 211 -8.37 6.70 0.40
CA TYR A 211 -8.87 5.74 1.41
C TYR A 211 -9.49 6.36 2.67
N VAL A 212 -9.64 7.70 2.72
CA VAL A 212 -10.18 8.43 3.88
C VAL A 212 -11.55 9.04 3.55
N GLY A 213 -12.58 8.74 4.35
CA GLY A 213 -13.95 9.23 4.18
C GLY A 213 -15.00 8.61 5.13
N LEU A 214 -16.24 9.10 5.08
CA LEU A 214 -17.36 8.69 5.98
C LEU A 214 -18.43 7.80 5.30
N GLU A 215 -18.13 7.24 4.14
CA GLU A 215 -19.08 6.61 3.21
C GLU A 215 -19.68 5.27 3.62
N HIS A 216 -19.07 4.57 4.58
CA HIS A 216 -19.42 3.20 4.93
C HIS A 216 -19.78 3.05 6.42
N PRO A 217 -20.86 3.71 6.90
CA PRO A 217 -21.26 3.64 8.31
C PRO A 217 -21.60 2.23 8.77
N GLU A 218 -22.02 1.36 7.85
CA GLU A 218 -22.26 -0.06 8.12
C GLU A 218 -21.00 -0.82 8.60
N ARG A 219 -19.80 -0.31 8.28
CA ARG A 219 -18.53 -0.92 8.67
C ARG A 219 -17.99 -0.41 9.99
N TRP A 220 -18.42 0.76 10.46
CA TRP A 220 -17.86 1.39 11.66
C TRP A 220 -17.93 0.51 12.90
N PRO A 221 -19.06 -0.17 13.22
CA PRO A 221 -19.13 -1.05 14.38
C PRO A 221 -18.18 -2.25 14.27
N VAL A 222 -18.01 -2.79 13.06
CA VAL A 222 -17.11 -3.92 12.78
C VAL A 222 -15.66 -3.49 12.96
N HIS A 223 -15.25 -2.34 12.40
CA HIS A 223 -13.91 -1.80 12.57
C HIS A 223 -13.61 -1.47 14.03
N LEU A 224 -14.55 -0.81 14.71
CA LEU A 224 -14.43 -0.51 16.14
C LEU A 224 -14.23 -1.79 16.95
N GLY A 225 -15.05 -2.82 16.71
CA GLY A 225 -14.92 -4.12 17.35
C GLY A 225 -13.56 -4.78 17.09
N ARG A 226 -13.07 -4.76 15.86
CA ARG A 226 -11.74 -5.28 15.50
C ARG A 226 -10.60 -4.50 16.16
N TYR A 227 -10.70 -3.18 16.24
CA TYR A 227 -9.70 -2.37 16.93
C TYR A 227 -9.72 -2.59 18.45
N ILE A 228 -10.89 -2.72 19.06
CA ILE A 228 -11.00 -3.10 20.48
C ILE A 228 -10.36 -4.47 20.72
N ALA A 229 -10.67 -5.46 19.87
CA ALA A 229 -10.03 -6.77 19.93
C ALA A 229 -8.50 -6.66 19.80
N THR A 230 -8.01 -5.85 18.86
CA THR A 230 -6.56 -5.60 18.66
C THR A 230 -5.92 -4.97 19.89
N LEU A 231 -6.56 -3.98 20.53
CA LEU A 231 -6.08 -3.36 21.77
C LEU A 231 -5.97 -4.36 22.93
N LEU A 232 -6.82 -5.39 22.93
CA LEU A 232 -6.80 -6.50 23.89
C LEU A 232 -5.91 -7.66 23.44
N ASN A 233 -5.17 -7.52 22.33
CA ASN A 233 -4.40 -8.59 21.68
C ASN A 233 -5.21 -9.83 21.28
N LEU A 234 -6.53 -9.70 21.13
CA LEU A 234 -7.39 -10.78 20.64
C LEU A 234 -7.31 -10.83 19.10
N PRO A 235 -7.08 -12.02 18.49
CA PRO A 235 -7.02 -12.14 17.04
C PRO A 235 -8.34 -11.70 16.38
N ALA A 236 -8.29 -10.59 15.65
CA ALA A 236 -9.42 -10.00 14.95
C ALA A 236 -9.57 -10.49 13.50
N PHE A 237 -8.98 -11.66 13.19
CA PHE A 237 -8.89 -12.24 11.85
C PHE A 237 -9.88 -13.40 11.68
N SER A 238 -10.30 -13.62 10.43
CA SER A 238 -11.08 -14.79 10.04
C SER A 238 -10.49 -15.39 8.75
N PRO A 239 -10.00 -16.66 8.78
CA PRO A 239 -9.88 -17.53 9.95
C PRO A 239 -8.85 -17.02 10.98
N LEU A 240 -8.86 -17.60 12.18
CA LEU A 240 -7.87 -17.31 13.22
C LEU A 240 -6.44 -17.62 12.74
N PRO A 241 -5.44 -16.82 13.15
CA PRO A 241 -4.05 -17.06 12.81
C PRO A 241 -3.52 -18.31 13.52
N THR A 242 -2.55 -18.97 12.91
CA THR A 242 -1.79 -20.06 13.55
C THR A 242 -0.84 -19.51 14.62
N TRP A 243 -0.27 -20.35 15.47
CA TRP A 243 0.83 -19.90 16.32
C TRP A 243 2.09 -19.68 15.47
N PRO A 244 2.78 -18.52 15.55
CA PRO A 244 3.97 -18.29 14.73
C PRO A 244 5.13 -19.20 15.13
N ALA A 245 5.91 -19.68 14.16
CA ALA A 245 7.02 -20.61 14.39
C ALA A 245 8.07 -20.08 15.40
N PHE A 246 8.32 -18.76 15.38
CA PHE A 246 9.23 -18.08 16.30
C PHE A 246 8.59 -17.71 17.65
N GLY A 247 7.29 -17.99 17.84
CA GLY A 247 6.49 -17.47 18.94
C GLY A 247 6.95 -17.93 20.32
N VAL A 248 7.40 -19.19 20.45
CA VAL A 248 7.88 -19.72 21.74
C VAL A 248 9.16 -19.01 22.19
N LEU A 249 10.13 -18.85 21.28
CA LEU A 249 11.38 -18.16 21.59
C LEU A 249 11.15 -16.69 21.95
N LEU A 250 10.28 -16.00 21.21
CA LEU A 250 9.89 -14.63 21.53
C LEU A 250 9.19 -14.53 22.89
N LEU A 251 8.27 -15.46 23.19
CA LEU A 251 7.55 -15.47 24.46
C LEU A 251 8.51 -15.65 25.63
N LEU A 252 9.48 -16.56 25.53
CA LEU A 252 10.49 -16.78 26.56
C LEU A 252 11.40 -15.56 26.73
N ALA A 253 11.96 -15.03 25.64
CA ALA A 253 12.90 -13.91 25.69
C ALA A 253 12.23 -12.59 26.15
N ALA A 254 11.07 -12.26 25.59
CA ALA A 254 10.30 -11.08 26.00
C ALA A 254 9.71 -11.25 27.41
N GLY A 255 9.25 -12.46 27.75
CA GLY A 255 8.75 -12.80 29.08
C GLY A 255 9.82 -12.66 30.16
N ALA A 256 11.05 -13.12 29.91
CA ALA A 256 12.18 -12.91 30.82
C ALA A 256 12.46 -11.41 31.07
N MET A 257 12.42 -10.60 30.00
CA MET A 257 12.57 -9.14 30.13
C MET A 257 11.42 -8.50 30.93
N ALA A 258 10.18 -8.95 30.75
CA ALA A 258 9.04 -8.46 31.51
C ALA A 258 9.16 -8.84 33.00
N VAL A 259 9.61 -10.06 33.30
CA VAL A 259 9.90 -10.52 34.67
C VAL A 259 10.94 -9.61 35.32
N VAL A 260 12.08 -9.39 34.66
CA VAL A 260 13.15 -8.51 35.16
C VAL A 260 12.62 -7.10 35.41
N ALA A 261 11.90 -6.51 34.44
CA ALA A 261 11.35 -5.17 34.56
C ALA A 261 10.38 -5.04 35.75
N ILE A 262 9.48 -5.99 35.96
CA ILE A 262 8.53 -5.98 37.08
C ILE A 262 9.28 -6.10 38.41
N ARG A 263 10.25 -7.02 38.52
CA ARG A 263 11.05 -7.22 39.74
C ARG A 263 11.86 -5.98 40.13
N LEU A 264 12.41 -5.26 39.15
CA LEU A 264 13.16 -4.01 39.39
C LEU A 264 12.28 -2.87 39.93
N THR A 265 10.95 -2.95 39.80
CA THR A 265 10.00 -2.00 40.41
C THR A 265 9.52 -2.38 41.81
N ASP A 266 9.82 -3.61 42.24
CA ASP A 266 9.48 -4.10 43.58
C ASP A 266 10.62 -3.95 44.59
N ALA A 267 11.82 -3.58 44.13
CA ALA A 267 12.92 -3.19 45.01
C ALA A 267 12.56 -1.90 45.79
N PRO A 268 12.97 -1.79 47.06
CA PRO A 268 12.69 -0.61 47.88
C PRO A 268 13.21 0.66 47.19
N PRO A 269 12.45 1.76 47.19
CA PRO A 269 12.80 2.98 46.46
C PRO A 269 14.12 3.56 46.99
N GLY A 270 15.12 3.65 46.12
CA GLY A 270 16.43 4.24 46.40
C GLY A 270 16.47 5.77 46.19
N GLY A 271 15.46 6.50 46.67
CA GLY A 271 15.41 7.97 46.59
C GLY A 271 13.99 8.55 46.50
N PRO A 272 13.83 9.88 46.67
CA PRO A 272 12.54 10.56 46.52
C PRO A 272 12.03 10.47 45.07
N GLU A 273 10.82 9.95 44.90
CA GLU A 273 10.15 9.82 43.61
C GLU A 273 9.55 11.18 43.19
N GLU A 274 9.96 11.76 42.06
CA GLU A 274 9.34 12.96 41.46
C GLU A 274 7.96 12.63 40.84
N SER A 275 7.02 12.18 41.66
CA SER A 275 5.62 11.98 41.26
C SER A 275 4.82 13.26 41.50
N ILE A 276 3.98 13.64 40.53
CA ILE A 276 3.09 14.81 40.63
C ILE A 276 1.80 14.46 41.42
N ALA A 277 1.63 13.19 41.82
CA ALA A 277 0.52 12.69 42.64
C ALA A 277 -0.86 13.24 42.22
N ILE A 278 -1.31 12.88 41.00
CA ILE A 278 -2.66 13.22 40.56
C ILE A 278 -3.67 12.12 40.96
N PRO A 279 -4.95 12.46 41.21
CA PRO A 279 -5.96 11.47 41.56
C PRO A 279 -6.10 10.41 40.46
N GLY A 280 -6.19 9.12 40.83
CA GLY A 280 -6.26 8.01 39.87
C GLY A 280 -7.36 8.16 38.81
N ARG A 281 -8.52 8.72 39.18
CA ARG A 281 -9.61 9.05 38.23
C ARG A 281 -9.16 9.95 37.07
N ARG A 282 -8.24 10.90 37.31
CA ARG A 282 -7.71 11.83 36.30
C ARG A 282 -6.79 11.11 35.32
N VAL A 283 -6.02 10.14 35.80
CA VAL A 283 -5.18 9.28 34.96
C VAL A 283 -6.05 8.46 34.01
N TYR A 284 -7.16 7.91 34.50
CA TYR A 284 -8.12 7.17 33.66
C TYR A 284 -8.79 8.07 32.61
N VAL A 285 -9.20 9.28 32.99
CA VAL A 285 -9.78 10.26 32.03
C VAL A 285 -8.76 10.62 30.94
N LEU A 286 -7.50 10.87 31.31
CA LEU A 286 -6.44 11.12 30.34
C LEU A 286 -6.25 9.94 29.38
N GLY A 287 -6.11 8.73 29.92
CA GLY A 287 -5.97 7.52 29.12
C GLY A 287 -7.16 7.30 28.18
N ALA A 288 -8.38 7.55 28.65
CA ALA A 288 -9.59 7.47 27.83
C ALA A 288 -9.60 8.50 26.70
N LEU A 289 -9.25 9.77 26.97
CA LEU A 289 -9.22 10.82 25.94
C LEU A 289 -8.14 10.53 24.86
N VAL A 290 -6.98 10.04 25.27
CA VAL A 290 -5.89 9.66 24.34
C VAL A 290 -6.23 8.39 23.56
N CYS A 291 -7.09 7.51 24.09
CA CYS A 291 -7.52 6.28 23.42
C CYS A 291 -8.70 6.53 22.45
N LEU A 292 -9.78 7.12 22.94
CA LEU A 292 -11.06 7.20 22.24
C LEU A 292 -10.99 8.04 20.97
N GLY A 293 -10.29 9.17 20.99
CA GLY A 293 -10.15 10.03 19.82
C GLY A 293 -9.55 9.26 18.63
N PRO A 294 -8.30 8.77 18.73
CA PRO A 294 -7.67 8.00 17.68
C PRO A 294 -8.46 6.75 17.29
N LEU A 295 -9.04 6.03 18.26
CA LEU A 295 -9.84 4.83 18.01
C LEU A 295 -11.07 5.14 17.14
N LEU A 296 -11.80 6.20 17.46
CA LEU A 296 -12.97 6.61 16.67
C LEU A 296 -12.54 7.09 15.28
N LEU A 297 -11.48 7.90 15.21
CA LEU A 297 -10.94 8.39 13.94
C LEU A 297 -10.59 7.22 13.00
N THR A 298 -9.85 6.22 13.48
CA THR A 298 -9.43 5.07 12.65
C THR A 298 -10.57 4.12 12.33
N SER A 299 -11.59 4.02 13.19
CA SER A 299 -12.76 3.16 12.96
C SER A 299 -13.74 3.73 11.94
N VAL A 300 -13.83 5.06 11.88
CA VAL A 300 -14.85 5.78 11.12
C VAL A 300 -14.33 6.31 9.79
N MET A 301 -13.09 6.81 9.76
CA MET A 301 -12.57 7.53 8.59
C MET A 301 -11.70 6.69 7.67
N ILE A 302 -11.21 5.53 8.07
CA ILE A 302 -10.29 4.71 7.27
C ILE A 302 -11.08 3.60 6.57
N ARG A 303 -10.95 3.50 5.24
CA ARG A 303 -11.67 2.53 4.41
C ARG A 303 -11.32 1.07 4.70
N GLY A 304 -10.05 0.80 5.01
CA GLY A 304 -9.52 -0.54 5.28
C GLY A 304 -9.07 -0.70 6.73
N TRP A 305 -9.37 -1.84 7.35
CA TRP A 305 -8.84 -2.16 8.67
C TRP A 305 -7.39 -2.65 8.55
N ALA A 306 -6.51 -2.09 9.38
CA ALA A 306 -5.14 -2.58 9.53
C ALA A 306 -4.75 -2.61 11.02
N PRO A 307 -4.15 -3.71 11.53
CA PRO A 307 -3.87 -3.85 12.95
C PRO A 307 -3.02 -2.72 13.55
N TYR A 308 -2.04 -2.22 12.78
CA TYR A 308 -1.10 -1.21 13.28
C TYR A 308 -1.76 0.13 13.61
N TYR A 309 -2.93 0.45 13.05
CA TYR A 309 -3.68 1.65 13.42
C TYR A 309 -4.13 1.64 14.90
N ALA A 310 -4.19 0.45 15.53
CA ALA A 310 -4.46 0.34 16.97
C ALA A 310 -3.31 0.88 17.84
N ALA A 311 -2.12 1.11 17.29
CA ALA A 311 -0.97 1.56 18.09
C ALA A 311 -1.17 2.95 18.69
N PHE A 312 -1.80 3.88 17.97
CA PHE A 312 -2.07 5.21 18.54
C PHE A 312 -3.05 5.13 19.73
N PRO A 313 -4.26 4.54 19.60
CA PRO A 313 -5.16 4.38 20.75
C PRO A 313 -4.55 3.50 21.86
N ALA A 314 -3.62 2.60 21.53
CA ALA A 314 -2.92 1.79 22.53
C ALA A 314 -2.07 2.60 23.51
N ILE A 315 -1.68 3.84 23.19
CA ILE A 315 -1.06 4.75 24.16
C ILE A 315 -2.02 5.01 25.33
N GLY A 316 -3.27 5.37 25.01
CA GLY A 316 -4.30 5.63 26.02
C GLY A 316 -4.68 4.38 26.80
N SER A 317 -4.88 3.25 26.12
CA SER A 317 -5.18 1.97 26.80
C SER A 317 -4.03 1.51 27.70
N SER A 318 -2.78 1.77 27.33
CA SER A 318 -1.60 1.45 28.14
C SER A 318 -1.46 2.35 29.36
N ILE A 319 -1.88 3.62 29.29
CA ILE A 319 -1.97 4.50 30.48
C ILE A 319 -2.96 3.90 31.49
N VAL A 320 -4.15 3.49 31.01
CA VAL A 320 -5.19 2.87 31.85
C VAL A 320 -4.69 1.54 32.44
N ALA A 321 -4.16 0.64 31.59
CA ALA A 321 -3.66 -0.65 32.02
C ALA A 321 -2.51 -0.52 33.02
N GLY A 322 -1.57 0.41 32.79
CA GLY A 322 -0.47 0.69 33.70
C GLY A 322 -0.97 1.10 35.09
N ALA A 323 -1.89 2.06 35.16
CA ALA A 323 -2.48 2.52 36.41
C ALA A 323 -3.27 1.42 37.14
N SER A 324 -4.05 0.62 36.42
CA SER A 324 -4.86 -0.46 37.00
C SER A 324 -4.00 -1.64 37.50
N LEU A 325 -2.97 -2.02 36.75
CA LEU A 325 -2.11 -3.16 37.09
C LEU A 325 -1.09 -2.84 38.18
N ALA A 326 -0.77 -1.57 38.42
CA ALA A 326 0.20 -1.15 39.41
C ALA A 326 -0.12 -1.63 40.84
N GLY A 327 -1.41 -1.68 41.19
CA GLY A 327 -1.90 -2.11 42.50
C GLY A 327 -1.92 -3.62 42.73
N LEU A 328 -1.75 -4.43 41.67
CA LEU A 328 -1.74 -5.88 41.80
C LEU A 328 -0.46 -6.40 42.45
N PRO A 329 -0.51 -7.56 43.14
CA PRO A 329 0.69 -8.23 43.60
C PRO A 329 1.59 -8.62 42.41
N PRO A 330 2.90 -8.83 42.61
CA PRO A 330 3.84 -9.14 41.52
C PRO A 330 3.40 -10.32 40.64
N ARG A 331 2.83 -11.37 41.26
CA ARG A 331 2.28 -12.53 40.54
C ARG A 331 1.13 -12.14 39.59
N GLY A 332 0.22 -11.26 40.04
CA GLY A 332 -0.89 -10.79 39.22
C GLY A 332 -0.42 -9.97 38.02
N ARG A 333 0.58 -9.09 38.21
CA ARG A 333 1.20 -8.33 37.12
C ARG A 333 1.89 -9.23 36.10
N LEU A 334 2.61 -10.24 36.57
CA LEU A 334 3.28 -11.22 35.71
C LEU A 334 2.29 -12.05 34.89
N LEU A 335 1.19 -12.52 35.52
CA LEU A 335 0.14 -13.25 34.81
C LEU A 335 -0.54 -12.39 33.75
N ALA A 336 -0.90 -11.15 34.09
CA ALA A 336 -1.52 -10.22 33.15
C ALA A 336 -0.58 -9.90 31.97
N ALA A 337 0.69 -9.57 32.24
CA ALA A 337 1.68 -9.29 31.20
C ALA A 337 1.97 -10.53 30.34
N GLY A 338 2.08 -11.71 30.95
CA GLY A 338 2.34 -12.98 30.25
C GLY A 338 1.19 -13.37 29.33
N MET A 339 -0.06 -13.26 29.80
CA MET A 339 -1.25 -13.53 29.00
C MET A 339 -1.38 -12.54 27.84
N TYR A 340 -1.22 -11.24 28.12
CA TYR A 340 -1.29 -10.20 27.09
C TYR A 340 -0.20 -10.38 26.02
N LEU A 341 1.03 -10.71 26.45
CA LEU A 341 2.15 -11.01 25.55
C LEU A 341 1.90 -12.26 24.69
N ALA A 342 1.39 -13.35 25.29
CA ALA A 342 1.08 -14.58 24.56
C ALA A 342 -0.01 -14.35 23.50
N LEU A 343 -1.07 -13.62 23.85
CA LEU A 343 -2.11 -13.21 22.91
C LEU A 343 -1.54 -12.32 21.79
N GLY A 344 -0.66 -11.37 22.13
CA GLY A 344 0.00 -10.50 21.16
C GLY A 344 0.89 -11.26 20.17
N ILE A 345 1.59 -12.30 20.64
CA ILE A 345 2.36 -13.20 19.77
C ILE A 345 1.44 -14.04 18.89
N TRP A 346 0.31 -14.52 19.41
CA TRP A 346 -0.66 -15.30 18.61
C TRP A 346 -1.23 -14.48 17.43
N CYS A 347 -1.51 -13.19 17.65
CA CYS A 347 -1.95 -12.28 16.59
C CYS A 347 -0.96 -12.12 15.41
N ARG A 348 0.30 -12.56 15.57
CA ARG A 348 1.36 -12.48 14.55
C ARG A 348 1.54 -13.76 13.74
N GLY A 349 0.66 -14.73 13.92
CA GLY A 349 0.64 -15.95 13.13
C GLY A 349 0.39 -15.73 11.65
N ASP A 350 0.43 -16.82 10.88
CA ASP A 350 0.18 -16.76 9.45
C ASP A 350 -1.29 -16.42 9.17
N ILE A 351 -1.49 -15.30 8.48
CA ILE A 351 -2.80 -14.80 8.10
C ILE A 351 -3.03 -15.16 6.63
N ARG A 352 -4.21 -15.74 6.35
CA ARG A 352 -4.56 -16.24 5.01
C ARG A 352 -5.08 -15.16 4.08
N ASN A 353 -5.63 -14.07 4.63
CA ASN A 353 -6.15 -12.97 3.83
C ASN A 353 -4.98 -12.07 3.38
N PRO A 354 -4.70 -11.97 2.07
CA PRO A 354 -3.57 -11.21 1.58
C PRO A 354 -3.77 -9.69 1.54
N GLN A 355 -5.01 -9.22 1.78
CA GLN A 355 -5.31 -7.79 1.81
C GLN A 355 -5.02 -7.15 3.18
N ASP A 356 -4.77 -7.96 4.21
CA ASP A 356 -4.50 -7.44 5.55
C ASP A 356 -3.03 -6.99 5.68
N PHE A 357 -2.79 -5.80 6.21
CA PHE A 357 -1.45 -5.25 6.40
C PHE A 357 -0.76 -5.83 7.65
N THR A 358 -0.21 -7.04 7.50
CA THR A 358 0.38 -7.83 8.60
C THR A 358 1.80 -8.29 8.29
N GLU A 359 2.56 -8.64 9.32
CA GLU A 359 3.95 -9.10 9.20
C GLU A 359 4.10 -10.28 8.22
N SER A 360 3.16 -11.23 8.23
CA SER A 360 3.18 -12.39 7.32
C SER A 360 3.06 -11.95 5.86
N ASN A 361 2.17 -11.00 5.57
CA ASN A 361 1.96 -10.49 4.21
C ASN A 361 3.13 -9.59 3.77
N PHE A 362 3.72 -8.81 4.68
CA PHE A 362 4.92 -8.01 4.40
C PHE A 362 6.07 -8.91 3.96
N ARG A 363 6.27 -10.04 4.64
CA ARG A 363 7.29 -11.03 4.29
C ARG A 363 7.07 -11.63 2.91
N VAL A 364 5.83 -11.96 2.56
CA VAL A 364 5.48 -12.51 1.23
C VAL A 364 5.84 -11.51 0.13
N VAL A 365 5.55 -10.23 0.33
CA VAL A 365 5.82 -9.14 -0.63
C VAL A 365 7.31 -8.85 -0.71
N SER A 366 8.00 -8.70 0.42
CA SER A 366 9.46 -8.49 0.50
C SER A 366 10.22 -9.58 -0.25
N THR A 367 9.92 -10.85 0.06
CA THR A 367 10.55 -12.01 -0.59
C THR A 367 10.26 -12.04 -2.10
N ALA A 368 9.05 -11.64 -2.51
CA ALA A 368 8.70 -11.56 -3.92
C ALA A 368 9.56 -10.52 -4.65
N LEU A 369 9.68 -9.33 -4.08
CA LEU A 369 10.43 -8.21 -4.65
C LEU A 369 11.93 -8.51 -4.70
N GLU A 370 12.51 -9.04 -3.62
CA GLU A 370 13.92 -9.43 -3.58
C GLU A 370 14.26 -10.50 -4.64
N LYS A 371 13.37 -11.48 -4.84
CA LYS A 371 13.54 -12.49 -5.88
C LYS A 371 13.56 -11.86 -7.27
N VAL A 372 12.62 -10.95 -7.54
CA VAL A 372 12.52 -10.25 -8.82
C VAL A 372 13.71 -9.29 -9.03
N GLU A 373 14.09 -8.52 -8.02
CA GLU A 373 15.27 -7.64 -8.05
C GLU A 373 16.53 -8.46 -8.35
N GLY A 374 16.72 -9.57 -7.64
CA GLY A 374 17.84 -10.48 -7.89
C GLY A 374 17.82 -11.05 -9.31
N GLY A 375 16.64 -11.34 -9.86
CA GLY A 375 16.47 -11.78 -11.25
C GLY A 375 16.90 -10.71 -12.25
N PHE A 376 16.44 -9.48 -12.06
CA PHE A 376 16.85 -8.33 -12.87
C PHE A 376 18.36 -8.10 -12.79
N ARG A 377 18.95 -8.08 -11.60
CA ARG A 377 20.40 -7.84 -11.44
C ARG A 377 21.27 -8.94 -12.06
N ARG A 378 20.78 -10.18 -12.14
CA ARG A 378 21.49 -11.28 -12.82
C ARG A 378 21.51 -11.11 -14.34
N LEU A 379 20.39 -10.67 -14.93
CA LEU A 379 20.30 -10.45 -16.38
C LEU A 379 20.89 -9.11 -16.81
N TYR A 380 20.75 -8.11 -15.94
CA TYR A 380 21.08 -6.71 -16.17
C TYR A 380 21.82 -6.16 -14.96
N PRO A 381 23.16 -6.30 -14.86
CA PRO A 381 23.92 -5.72 -13.75
C PRO A 381 23.76 -4.20 -13.64
N SER A 382 23.55 -3.54 -14.78
CA SER A 382 23.28 -2.11 -14.92
C SER A 382 22.39 -1.85 -16.15
N PHE A 383 21.64 -0.76 -16.11
CA PHE A 383 20.98 -0.20 -17.30
C PHE A 383 21.68 1.08 -17.75
N GLY A 384 21.59 1.40 -19.04
CA GLY A 384 21.95 2.73 -19.52
C GLY A 384 20.89 3.78 -19.14
N PRO A 385 21.23 5.07 -19.01
CA PRO A 385 20.26 6.12 -18.77
C PRO A 385 19.13 6.13 -19.82
N ASN A 386 17.92 6.51 -19.41
CA ASN A 386 16.70 6.57 -20.21
C ASN A 386 16.27 5.22 -20.81
N THR A 387 16.79 4.09 -20.31
CA THR A 387 16.33 2.76 -20.77
C THR A 387 14.86 2.55 -20.44
N ARG A 388 14.12 2.09 -21.45
CA ARG A 388 12.72 1.69 -21.32
C ARG A 388 12.64 0.18 -21.18
N VAL A 389 12.20 -0.25 -20.02
CA VAL A 389 11.96 -1.67 -19.72
C VAL A 389 10.52 -1.98 -20.08
N LEU A 390 10.33 -2.51 -21.29
CA LEU A 390 9.05 -3.03 -21.75
C LEU A 390 8.81 -4.35 -21.02
N LEU A 391 7.95 -4.31 -20.01
CA LEU A 391 7.87 -5.35 -18.99
C LEU A 391 6.51 -6.02 -19.05
N SER A 392 6.43 -7.33 -19.24
CA SER A 392 5.20 -8.10 -19.07
C SER A 392 5.18 -8.75 -17.69
N VAL A 393 4.26 -8.34 -16.81
CA VAL A 393 4.12 -8.92 -15.47
C VAL A 393 3.01 -9.96 -15.43
N GLN A 394 3.39 -11.23 -15.27
CA GLN A 394 2.49 -12.38 -15.20
C GLN A 394 2.32 -12.91 -13.77
N ALA A 395 3.17 -12.48 -12.83
CA ALA A 395 3.00 -12.68 -11.40
C ALA A 395 1.82 -11.82 -10.89
N ARG A 396 0.60 -12.37 -10.94
CA ARG A 396 -0.58 -11.79 -10.32
C ARG A 396 -0.75 -12.29 -8.88
N GLY A 397 -1.40 -11.49 -8.03
CA GLY A 397 -1.74 -11.84 -6.65
C GLY A 397 -0.95 -11.08 -5.58
N THR A 398 -0.87 -11.71 -4.41
CA THR A 398 -0.57 -11.09 -3.09
C THR A 398 0.76 -10.35 -2.99
N GLY A 399 1.73 -10.67 -3.85
CA GLY A 399 3.04 -9.99 -3.86
C GLY A 399 3.02 -8.60 -4.50
N GLY A 400 1.90 -8.17 -5.11
CA GLY A 400 1.75 -6.83 -5.65
C GLY A 400 2.77 -6.43 -6.72
N ILE A 401 3.48 -7.37 -7.35
CA ILE A 401 4.59 -7.08 -8.28
C ILE A 401 4.14 -6.17 -9.42
N TYR A 402 2.92 -6.36 -9.93
CA TYR A 402 2.34 -5.51 -10.96
C TYR A 402 2.33 -4.03 -10.56
N LEU A 403 1.72 -3.71 -9.41
CA LEU A 403 1.67 -2.36 -8.82
C LEU A 403 3.08 -1.79 -8.63
N HIS A 404 4.00 -2.58 -8.08
CA HIS A 404 5.37 -2.15 -7.84
C HIS A 404 6.10 -1.76 -9.14
N MET A 405 5.94 -2.56 -10.19
CA MET A 405 6.64 -2.32 -11.45
C MET A 405 6.11 -1.10 -12.19
N TYR A 406 4.79 -1.00 -12.39
CA TYR A 406 4.23 0.05 -13.25
C TYR A 406 3.87 1.34 -12.52
N ASP A 407 3.32 1.26 -11.31
CA ASP A 407 2.83 2.46 -10.63
C ASP A 407 3.92 3.03 -9.71
N LEU A 408 4.63 2.15 -9.00
CA LEU A 408 5.69 2.54 -8.06
C LEU A 408 7.09 2.60 -8.70
N GLN A 409 7.23 2.12 -9.93
CA GLN A 409 8.43 2.25 -10.77
C GLN A 409 9.72 1.82 -10.06
N VAL A 410 9.67 0.70 -9.32
CA VAL A 410 10.74 0.25 -8.41
C VAL A 410 12.12 0.09 -9.05
N LEU A 411 12.20 -0.18 -10.36
CA LEU A 411 13.46 -0.27 -11.09
C LEU A 411 14.30 1.01 -10.96
N ARG A 412 13.67 2.18 -10.87
CA ARG A 412 14.38 3.45 -10.66
C ARG A 412 15.20 3.47 -9.38
N LEU A 413 14.66 2.86 -8.32
CA LEU A 413 15.34 2.81 -7.04
C LEU A 413 16.37 1.69 -6.98
N TRP A 414 16.04 0.51 -7.51
CA TRP A 414 16.97 -0.63 -7.53
C TRP A 414 18.26 -0.30 -8.27
N TYR A 415 18.16 0.41 -9.39
CA TYR A 415 19.33 0.83 -10.18
C TYR A 415 19.84 2.23 -9.84
N ARG A 416 19.18 2.95 -8.92
CA ARG A 416 19.45 4.35 -8.58
C ARG A 416 19.50 5.26 -9.82
N ASP A 417 18.63 4.98 -10.78
CA ASP A 417 18.49 5.74 -12.01
C ASP A 417 17.03 6.14 -12.21
N ARG A 418 16.75 7.41 -11.93
CA ARG A 418 15.40 8.00 -12.02
C ARG A 418 14.91 8.14 -13.46
N THR A 419 15.78 7.98 -14.45
CA THR A 419 15.43 8.05 -15.86
C THR A 419 14.82 6.76 -16.39
N LEU A 420 15.02 5.63 -15.69
CA LEU A 420 14.44 4.35 -16.08
C LEU A 420 12.91 4.38 -16.04
N ARG A 421 12.29 3.72 -17.02
CA ARG A 421 10.83 3.58 -17.07
C ARG A 421 10.45 2.13 -17.31
N ALA A 422 9.68 1.57 -16.38
CA ALA A 422 8.99 0.31 -16.60
C ALA A 422 7.65 0.61 -17.26
N VAL A 423 7.42 0.06 -18.45
CA VAL A 423 6.22 0.35 -19.26
C VAL A 423 5.64 -0.97 -19.74
N ARG A 424 4.31 -1.07 -19.78
CA ARG A 424 3.64 -2.20 -20.40
C ARG A 424 3.99 -2.26 -21.90
N PRO A 425 4.34 -3.43 -22.48
CA PRO A 425 4.73 -3.54 -23.87
C PRO A 425 3.70 -2.97 -24.83
N GLU A 426 2.40 -3.17 -24.55
CA GLU A 426 1.29 -2.66 -25.33
C GLU A 426 1.06 -1.14 -25.15
N ALA A 427 1.53 -0.56 -24.05
CA ALA A 427 1.51 0.89 -23.81
C ALA A 427 2.78 1.60 -24.31
N ARG A 428 3.61 0.91 -25.11
CA ARG A 428 4.78 1.49 -25.75
C ARG A 428 4.37 2.67 -26.65
N ASP A 429 5.01 3.81 -26.43
CA ASP A 429 4.95 4.97 -27.32
C ASP A 429 6.26 5.14 -28.10
N ARG A 430 6.26 6.04 -29.09
CA ARG A 430 7.46 6.42 -29.88
C ARG A 430 8.37 7.42 -29.14
N GLY A 431 8.30 7.48 -27.81
CA GLY A 431 8.98 8.46 -26.95
C GLY A 431 10.50 8.60 -27.18
N PRO A 432 11.15 9.52 -26.45
CA PRO A 432 12.53 9.93 -26.72
C PRO A 432 13.51 8.76 -26.83
N ALA A 433 14.46 8.87 -27.76
CA ALA A 433 15.40 7.83 -28.14
C ALA A 433 16.20 7.32 -26.93
N GLY A 434 15.83 6.13 -26.44
CA GLY A 434 16.53 5.39 -25.40
C GLY A 434 16.48 3.89 -25.70
N PRO A 435 17.39 3.08 -25.14
CA PRO A 435 17.39 1.64 -25.35
C PRO A 435 16.06 1.02 -24.88
N GLU A 436 15.49 0.12 -25.67
CA GLU A 436 14.33 -0.68 -25.28
C GLU A 436 14.79 -2.10 -24.95
N VAL A 437 14.33 -2.60 -23.80
CA VAL A 437 14.53 -4.00 -23.41
C VAL A 437 13.17 -4.64 -23.15
N LEU A 438 12.95 -5.83 -23.70
CA LEU A 438 11.71 -6.58 -23.48
C LEU A 438 11.94 -7.66 -22.44
N THR A 439 11.18 -7.59 -21.36
CA THR A 439 11.35 -8.50 -20.22
C THR A 439 10.01 -9.04 -19.74
N VAL A 440 10.04 -10.20 -19.09
CA VAL A 440 8.86 -10.84 -18.51
C VAL A 440 9.15 -11.21 -17.06
N ILE A 441 8.22 -10.91 -16.17
CA ILE A 441 8.18 -11.52 -14.85
C ILE A 441 7.14 -12.64 -14.87
N THR A 442 7.59 -13.87 -14.77
CA THR A 442 6.74 -15.07 -14.81
C THR A 442 5.88 -15.22 -13.56
N ARG A 443 4.91 -16.14 -13.58
CA ARG A 443 4.06 -16.45 -12.41
C ARG A 443 4.86 -16.89 -11.18
N ASP A 444 5.96 -17.60 -11.38
CA ASP A 444 6.89 -18.02 -10.32
C ASP A 444 7.92 -16.95 -9.95
N ARG A 445 7.76 -15.73 -10.48
CA ARG A 445 8.60 -14.55 -10.20
C ARG A 445 10.05 -14.69 -10.69
N ASP A 446 10.26 -15.48 -11.74
CA ASP A 446 11.51 -15.45 -12.49
C ASP A 446 11.48 -14.31 -13.50
N VAL A 447 12.65 -13.82 -13.89
CA VAL A 447 12.78 -12.74 -14.87
C VAL A 447 13.32 -13.33 -16.16
N ILE A 448 12.67 -13.04 -17.28
CA ILE A 448 13.06 -13.46 -18.62
C ILE A 448 13.41 -12.21 -19.41
N ASP A 449 14.54 -12.26 -20.10
CA ASP A 449 14.91 -11.30 -21.14
C ASP A 449 14.60 -11.90 -22.51
N ILE A 450 13.96 -11.12 -23.39
CA ILE A 450 13.60 -11.54 -24.74
C ILE A 450 14.19 -10.53 -25.72
N ASN A 451 15.02 -11.02 -26.65
CA ASN A 451 15.46 -10.20 -27.77
C ASN A 451 14.35 -10.20 -28.84
N PRO A 452 13.70 -9.05 -29.13
CA PRO A 452 12.58 -9.02 -30.06
C PRO A 452 12.97 -9.20 -31.52
N VAL A 453 14.27 -9.14 -31.85
CA VAL A 453 14.81 -9.33 -33.21
C VAL A 453 15.17 -10.79 -33.44
N THR A 454 15.90 -11.41 -32.51
CA THR A 454 16.35 -12.80 -32.66
C THR A 454 15.37 -13.81 -32.07
N LEU A 455 14.39 -13.35 -31.29
CA LEU A 455 13.42 -14.15 -30.54
C LEU A 455 14.06 -15.11 -29.52
N VAL A 456 15.35 -14.91 -29.23
CA VAL A 456 16.06 -15.66 -28.20
C VAL A 456 15.66 -15.11 -26.83
N ALA A 457 15.24 -16.02 -25.96
CA ALA A 457 14.90 -15.72 -24.58
C ALA A 457 15.91 -16.36 -23.62
N ARG A 458 16.27 -15.63 -22.55
CA ARG A 458 17.12 -16.12 -21.46
C ARG A 458 16.48 -15.82 -20.12
N THR A 459 16.58 -16.74 -19.17
CA THR A 459 15.99 -16.59 -17.84
C THR A 459 17.05 -16.27 -16.80
N ALA A 460 16.68 -15.53 -15.77
CA ALA A 460 17.57 -15.22 -14.67
C ALA A 460 17.88 -16.45 -13.81
N SER A 461 17.02 -17.47 -13.81
CA SER A 461 17.24 -18.75 -13.12
C SER A 461 18.09 -19.76 -13.91
N GLY A 462 18.36 -19.51 -15.19
CA GLY A 462 19.01 -20.45 -16.10
C GLY A 462 18.09 -21.60 -16.57
N LYS A 463 16.83 -21.65 -16.11
CA LYS A 463 15.83 -22.60 -16.60
C LYS A 463 15.43 -22.28 -18.04
N ARG A 464 14.95 -23.30 -18.77
CA ARG A 464 14.38 -23.09 -20.10
C ARG A 464 13.20 -22.11 -20.03
N PRO A 465 13.19 -21.02 -20.82
CA PRO A 465 12.07 -20.07 -20.86
C PRO A 465 10.75 -20.76 -21.20
N ASP A 466 9.68 -20.43 -20.48
CA ASP A 466 8.34 -20.86 -20.86
C ASP A 466 7.91 -20.14 -22.14
N TYR A 467 7.57 -20.92 -23.17
CA TYR A 467 7.20 -20.38 -24.46
C TYR A 467 5.93 -19.52 -24.37
N ARG A 468 4.91 -19.94 -23.60
CA ARG A 468 3.65 -19.19 -23.51
C ARG A 468 3.88 -17.82 -22.86
N SER A 469 4.67 -17.76 -21.80
CA SER A 469 5.08 -16.51 -21.18
C SER A 469 5.77 -15.58 -22.17
N CYS A 470 6.68 -16.09 -23.00
CA CYS A 470 7.42 -15.31 -23.99
C CYS A 470 6.51 -14.85 -25.14
N GLU A 471 5.67 -15.75 -25.69
CA GLU A 471 4.73 -15.44 -26.77
C GLU A 471 3.75 -14.33 -26.36
N THR A 472 3.21 -14.39 -25.14
CA THR A 472 2.28 -13.38 -24.64
C THR A 472 2.95 -12.01 -24.57
N ALA A 473 4.21 -11.95 -24.10
CA ALA A 473 4.97 -10.70 -24.03
C ALA A 473 5.34 -10.16 -25.41
N MET A 474 5.72 -11.03 -26.35
CA MET A 474 5.99 -10.65 -27.74
C MET A 474 4.75 -10.14 -28.46
N ARG A 475 3.58 -10.74 -28.21
CA ARG A 475 2.31 -10.26 -28.75
C ARG A 475 1.97 -8.88 -28.21
N ALA A 476 2.11 -8.64 -26.90
CA ALA A 476 1.91 -7.33 -26.31
C ALA A 476 2.91 -6.29 -26.87
N TYR A 477 4.17 -6.68 -27.08
CA TYR A 477 5.17 -5.84 -27.73
C TYR A 477 4.78 -5.49 -29.18
N ALA A 478 4.29 -6.46 -29.96
CA ALA A 478 3.79 -6.21 -31.31
C ALA A 478 2.58 -5.26 -31.30
N MET A 479 1.66 -5.39 -30.33
CA MET A 479 0.56 -4.44 -30.13
C MET A 479 1.07 -3.02 -29.87
N GLY A 480 2.09 -2.85 -29.04
CA GLY A 480 2.72 -1.55 -28.78
C GLY A 480 3.43 -0.97 -30.00
N LEU A 481 4.13 -1.80 -30.77
CA LEU A 481 4.72 -1.39 -32.06
C LEU A 481 3.63 -0.86 -33.01
N ALA A 482 2.55 -1.60 -33.19
CA ALA A 482 1.44 -1.16 -34.03
C ALA A 482 0.77 0.11 -33.49
N GLY A 483 0.54 0.19 -32.18
CA GLY A 483 -0.01 1.38 -31.51
C GLY A 483 0.80 2.65 -31.76
N SER A 484 2.13 2.50 -31.80
CA SER A 484 3.07 3.59 -32.08
C SER A 484 3.28 3.92 -33.58
N GLY A 485 2.53 3.28 -34.48
CA GLY A 485 2.62 3.51 -35.93
C GLY A 485 3.67 2.66 -36.65
N GLU A 486 4.16 1.56 -36.05
CA GLU A 486 5.12 0.62 -36.63
C GLU A 486 4.44 -0.71 -37.05
N ALA A 487 3.25 -0.64 -37.68
CA ALA A 487 2.44 -1.82 -37.99
C ALA A 487 3.15 -2.89 -38.85
N ARG A 488 4.03 -2.48 -39.77
CA ARG A 488 4.87 -3.41 -40.56
C ARG A 488 5.78 -4.26 -39.68
N ARG A 489 6.44 -3.61 -38.73
CA ARG A 489 7.35 -4.27 -37.80
C ARG A 489 6.58 -5.15 -36.82
N ALA A 490 5.41 -4.69 -36.36
CA ALA A 490 4.49 -5.49 -35.55
C ALA A 490 4.04 -6.77 -36.29
N ALA A 491 3.61 -6.65 -37.54
CA ALA A 491 3.22 -7.78 -38.38
C ALA A 491 4.41 -8.74 -38.59
N ALA A 492 5.60 -8.21 -38.89
CA ALA A 492 6.80 -9.02 -39.05
C ALA A 492 7.12 -9.82 -37.77
N VAL A 493 7.06 -9.20 -36.59
CA VAL A 493 7.26 -9.89 -35.30
C VAL A 493 6.31 -11.07 -35.16
N MET A 494 5.01 -10.86 -35.41
CA MET A 494 4.01 -11.92 -35.28
C MET A 494 4.24 -13.08 -36.27
N LEU A 495 4.68 -12.78 -37.50
CA LEU A 495 4.93 -13.79 -38.53
C LEU A 495 6.21 -14.63 -38.28
N HIS A 496 7.15 -14.12 -37.47
CA HIS A 496 8.40 -14.82 -37.16
C HIS A 496 8.37 -15.57 -35.82
N LEU A 497 7.28 -15.48 -35.05
CA LEU A 497 7.17 -16.21 -33.79
C LEU A 497 7.24 -17.72 -34.02
N PRO A 498 7.96 -18.48 -33.17
CA PRO A 498 8.08 -19.93 -33.34
C PRO A 498 6.72 -20.64 -33.18
N GLU A 499 6.26 -21.35 -34.20
CA GLU A 499 4.91 -21.90 -34.19
C GLU A 499 4.88 -23.31 -33.57
N ILE A 500 4.10 -23.50 -32.50
CA ILE A 500 3.97 -24.80 -31.83
C ILE A 500 2.84 -25.65 -32.44
N ASN A 501 1.81 -25.01 -32.99
CA ASN A 501 0.70 -25.69 -33.67
C ASN A 501 0.02 -24.76 -34.67
N ALA A 502 -0.75 -25.35 -35.60
CA ALA A 502 -1.44 -24.64 -36.68
C ALA A 502 -2.47 -23.61 -36.19
N GLY A 503 -3.11 -23.86 -35.04
CA GLY A 503 -4.08 -22.92 -34.45
C GLY A 503 -3.42 -21.63 -33.98
N LEU A 504 -2.29 -21.74 -33.27
CA LEU A 504 -1.51 -20.60 -32.81
C LEU A 504 -0.87 -19.83 -33.98
N GLN A 505 -0.33 -20.55 -34.96
CA GLN A 505 0.14 -19.96 -36.22
C GLN A 505 -0.97 -19.13 -36.88
N SER A 506 -2.18 -19.69 -37.00
CA SER A 506 -3.31 -18.97 -37.59
C SER A 506 -3.67 -17.71 -36.80
N ALA A 507 -3.69 -17.80 -35.47
CA ALA A 507 -3.92 -16.63 -34.61
C ALA A 507 -2.86 -15.54 -34.82
N HIS A 508 -1.58 -15.90 -34.87
CA HIS A 508 -0.46 -14.96 -35.10
C HIS A 508 -0.56 -14.27 -36.46
N ARG A 509 -0.83 -15.03 -37.52
CA ARG A 509 -1.03 -14.49 -38.88
C ARG A 509 -2.24 -13.55 -38.96
N ARG A 510 -3.32 -13.85 -38.25
CA ARG A 510 -4.51 -12.98 -38.16
C ARG A 510 -4.22 -11.68 -37.40
N VAL A 511 -3.45 -11.74 -36.31
CA VAL A 511 -2.98 -10.52 -35.62
C VAL A 511 -2.06 -9.70 -36.53
N ALA A 512 -1.18 -10.33 -37.30
CA ALA A 512 -0.36 -9.63 -38.29
C ALA A 512 -1.21 -8.93 -39.36
N ALA A 513 -2.22 -9.62 -39.90
CA ALA A 513 -3.16 -9.05 -40.86
C ALA A 513 -3.99 -7.89 -40.26
N MET A 514 -4.40 -7.99 -38.99
CA MET A 514 -5.06 -6.90 -38.27
C MET A 514 -4.21 -5.63 -38.25
N PHE A 515 -2.91 -5.75 -37.93
CA PHE A 515 -2.01 -4.60 -37.95
C PHE A 515 -1.91 -3.97 -39.34
N LEU A 516 -1.87 -4.76 -40.39
CA LEU A 516 -1.82 -4.27 -41.77
C LEU A 516 -3.12 -3.57 -42.19
N TYR A 517 -4.28 -4.10 -41.82
CA TYR A 517 -5.57 -3.44 -42.05
C TYR A 517 -5.65 -2.08 -41.38
N SER A 518 -5.08 -1.94 -40.18
CA SER A 518 -5.11 -0.68 -39.43
C SER A 518 -4.33 0.47 -40.07
N GLU A 519 -3.50 0.18 -41.08
CA GLU A 519 -2.74 1.15 -41.87
C GLU A 519 -3.22 1.16 -43.35
N GLY A 520 -4.39 0.58 -43.64
CA GLY A 520 -4.95 0.54 -45.00
C GLY A 520 -4.22 -0.39 -45.99
N ARG A 521 -3.39 -1.32 -45.49
CA ARG A 521 -2.59 -2.24 -46.32
C ARG A 521 -3.35 -3.53 -46.62
N ASP A 522 -4.55 -3.37 -47.16
CA ASP A 522 -5.54 -4.44 -47.34
C ASP A 522 -5.05 -5.59 -48.21
N ALA A 523 -4.30 -5.29 -49.28
CA ALA A 523 -3.78 -6.31 -50.20
C ALA A 523 -2.83 -7.29 -49.48
N GLU A 524 -1.91 -6.77 -48.68
CA GLU A 524 -0.93 -7.60 -47.95
C GLU A 524 -1.58 -8.39 -46.82
N ALA A 525 -2.52 -7.76 -46.10
CA ALA A 525 -3.31 -8.45 -45.08
C ALA A 525 -4.08 -9.62 -45.70
N LYS A 526 -4.67 -9.43 -46.88
CA LYS A 526 -5.38 -10.48 -47.62
C LYS A 526 -4.44 -11.60 -48.05
N THR A 527 -3.26 -11.29 -48.61
CA THR A 527 -2.27 -12.32 -48.97
C THR A 527 -1.88 -13.21 -47.79
N ILE A 528 -1.72 -12.64 -46.60
CA ILE A 528 -1.46 -13.43 -45.39
C ILE A 528 -2.66 -14.34 -45.08
N LEU A 529 -3.88 -13.80 -45.11
CA LEU A 529 -5.10 -14.54 -44.74
C LEU A 529 -5.48 -15.63 -45.75
N ASP A 530 -5.22 -15.43 -47.05
CA ASP A 530 -5.50 -16.41 -48.10
C ASP A 530 -4.71 -17.72 -47.90
N SER A 531 -3.56 -17.65 -47.22
CA SER A 531 -2.73 -18.80 -46.85
C SER A 531 -2.88 -19.23 -45.38
N THR A 532 -3.88 -18.71 -44.67
CA THR A 532 -4.08 -18.95 -43.23
C THR A 532 -5.29 -19.83 -42.96
N MET A 533 -5.09 -20.89 -42.16
CA MET A 533 -6.16 -21.80 -41.74
C MET A 533 -7.34 -21.05 -41.10
N VAL A 534 -8.57 -21.48 -41.39
CA VAL A 534 -9.77 -20.96 -40.74
C VAL A 534 -9.89 -21.54 -39.33
N LEU A 535 -10.07 -20.67 -38.34
CA LEU A 535 -10.26 -21.09 -36.95
C LEU A 535 -11.75 -21.39 -36.68
N PRO A 536 -12.06 -22.40 -35.86
CA PRO A 536 -13.41 -22.60 -35.35
C PRO A 536 -13.94 -21.33 -34.65
N ARG A 537 -15.24 -21.09 -34.73
CA ARG A 537 -15.87 -19.86 -34.20
C ARG A 537 -15.53 -19.60 -32.73
N GLU A 538 -15.58 -20.63 -31.89
CA GLU A 538 -15.26 -20.50 -30.45
C GLU A 538 -13.81 -20.08 -30.23
N VAL A 539 -12.86 -20.74 -30.91
CA VAL A 539 -11.43 -20.41 -30.85
C VAL A 539 -11.17 -18.99 -31.35
N THR A 540 -11.88 -18.56 -32.40
CA THR A 540 -11.82 -17.20 -32.91
C THR A 540 -12.25 -16.18 -31.85
N LEU A 541 -13.39 -16.39 -31.20
CA LEU A 541 -13.89 -15.50 -30.14
C LEU A 541 -12.93 -15.47 -28.94
N ASP A 542 -12.36 -16.62 -28.56
CA ASP A 542 -11.38 -16.70 -27.46
C ASP A 542 -10.10 -15.92 -27.74
N ASN A 543 -9.59 -15.95 -28.98
CA ASN A 543 -8.44 -15.14 -29.36
C ASN A 543 -8.77 -13.63 -29.35
N LEU A 544 -9.98 -13.26 -29.76
CA LEU A 544 -10.46 -11.88 -29.72
C LEU A 544 -10.61 -11.37 -28.28
N HIS A 545 -11.00 -12.22 -27.32
CA HIS A 545 -11.08 -11.82 -25.91
C HIS A 545 -9.75 -11.26 -25.38
N ALA A 546 -8.65 -11.98 -25.58
CA ALA A 546 -7.33 -11.55 -25.10
C ALA A 546 -6.81 -10.34 -25.87
N LEU A 547 -7.01 -10.30 -27.19
CA LEU A 547 -6.50 -9.25 -28.06
C LEU A 547 -7.19 -7.89 -27.82
N LEU A 548 -8.50 -7.91 -27.63
CA LEU A 548 -9.29 -6.68 -27.51
C LEU A 548 -9.33 -6.12 -26.09
N ALA A 549 -9.02 -6.95 -25.08
CA ALA A 549 -8.86 -6.53 -23.70
C ALA A 549 -7.64 -5.61 -23.49
N GLU A 550 -6.54 -5.88 -24.19
CA GLU A 550 -5.24 -5.24 -23.97
C GLU A 550 -4.78 -4.49 -25.23
N GLN A 551 -5.46 -3.38 -25.54
CA GLN A 551 -5.16 -2.51 -26.68
C GLN A 551 -4.37 -1.25 -26.25
N PRO A 552 -3.49 -0.71 -27.11
CA PRO A 552 -2.77 0.53 -26.84
C PRO A 552 -3.71 1.72 -26.61
N SER A 553 -3.33 2.61 -25.71
CA SER A 553 -4.09 3.83 -25.44
C SER A 553 -4.22 4.70 -26.69
N GLY A 554 -5.44 5.14 -27.00
CA GLY A 554 -5.71 6.04 -28.12
C GLY A 554 -5.85 5.36 -29.49
N ARG A 555 -5.73 4.03 -29.59
CA ARG A 555 -5.96 3.29 -30.84
C ARG A 555 -6.92 2.12 -30.61
N ASN A 556 -7.94 2.03 -31.47
CA ASN A 556 -8.95 0.99 -31.41
C ASN A 556 -8.82 0.08 -32.62
N TYR A 557 -8.59 -1.21 -32.39
CA TYR A 557 -8.46 -2.27 -33.39
C TYR A 557 -9.71 -3.15 -33.53
N ASP A 558 -10.83 -2.81 -32.87
CA ASP A 558 -12.02 -3.67 -32.83
C ASP A 558 -12.50 -4.06 -34.25
N ALA A 559 -12.50 -3.13 -35.22
CA ALA A 559 -12.98 -3.40 -36.58
C ALA A 559 -11.99 -4.28 -37.37
N GLU A 560 -10.71 -3.95 -37.30
CA GLU A 560 -9.61 -4.62 -37.98
C GLU A 560 -9.43 -6.04 -37.45
N ALA A 561 -9.58 -6.22 -36.12
CA ALA A 561 -9.50 -7.52 -35.46
C ALA A 561 -10.64 -8.41 -35.93
N LEU A 562 -11.88 -7.93 -35.88
CA LEU A 562 -13.04 -8.70 -36.35
C LEU A 562 -12.87 -9.11 -37.82
N ARG A 563 -12.43 -8.18 -38.68
CA ARG A 563 -12.12 -8.44 -40.09
C ARG A 563 -11.05 -9.51 -40.25
N ALA A 564 -9.91 -9.37 -39.57
CA ALA A 564 -8.78 -10.32 -39.69
C ALA A 564 -9.13 -11.71 -39.16
N PHE A 565 -10.00 -11.79 -38.16
CA PHE A 565 -10.48 -13.05 -37.59
C PHE A 565 -11.70 -13.63 -38.33
N GLY A 566 -12.18 -12.98 -39.39
CA GLY A 566 -13.30 -13.47 -40.20
C GLY A 566 -14.66 -13.36 -39.52
N VAL A 567 -14.79 -12.51 -38.50
CA VAL A 567 -16.06 -12.21 -37.84
C VAL A 567 -16.71 -11.04 -38.55
N SER A 568 -17.91 -11.26 -39.12
CA SER A 568 -18.64 -10.20 -39.80
C SER A 568 -18.96 -9.05 -38.83
N ALA A 569 -18.80 -7.81 -39.31
CA ALA A 569 -19.21 -6.63 -38.56
C ALA A 569 -20.73 -6.59 -38.27
N SER A 570 -21.53 -7.36 -39.02
CA SER A 570 -22.98 -7.52 -38.84
C SER A 570 -23.39 -8.73 -37.99
N ASP A 571 -22.44 -9.52 -37.47
CA ASP A 571 -22.73 -10.69 -36.66
C ASP A 571 -23.11 -10.28 -35.22
N SER A 572 -24.41 -10.03 -35.01
CA SER A 572 -24.94 -9.61 -33.70
C SER A 572 -24.72 -10.66 -32.61
N THR A 573 -24.70 -11.95 -32.95
CA THR A 573 -24.41 -13.04 -32.02
C THR A 573 -22.98 -12.97 -31.51
N ALA A 574 -22.00 -12.72 -32.39
CA ALA A 574 -20.60 -12.53 -32.00
C ALA A 574 -20.42 -11.26 -31.14
N MET A 575 -21.04 -10.14 -31.53
CA MET A 575 -20.98 -8.90 -30.74
C MET A 575 -21.56 -9.10 -29.34
N ARG A 576 -22.68 -9.81 -29.22
CA ARG A 576 -23.29 -10.14 -27.93
C ARG A 576 -22.39 -11.02 -27.07
N ALA A 577 -21.74 -12.04 -27.66
CA ALA A 577 -20.82 -12.91 -26.94
C ALA A 577 -19.61 -12.13 -26.38
N LEU A 578 -18.97 -11.31 -27.22
CA LEU A 578 -17.83 -10.47 -26.81
C LEU A 578 -18.25 -9.46 -25.72
N MET A 579 -19.36 -8.76 -25.90
CA MET A 579 -19.92 -7.84 -24.91
C MET A 579 -20.11 -8.51 -23.54
N ARG A 580 -20.76 -9.67 -23.51
CA ARG A 580 -20.99 -10.43 -22.26
C ARG A 580 -19.68 -10.82 -21.58
N TRP A 581 -18.73 -11.34 -22.35
CA TRP A 581 -17.43 -11.74 -21.82
C TRP A 581 -16.68 -10.56 -21.19
N PHE A 582 -16.62 -9.41 -21.88
CA PHE A 582 -15.95 -8.22 -21.34
C PHE A 582 -16.66 -7.66 -20.11
N ALA A 583 -18.00 -7.68 -20.07
CA ALA A 583 -18.77 -7.27 -18.90
C ALA A 583 -18.51 -8.19 -17.69
N GLU A 584 -18.49 -9.51 -17.91
CA GLU A 584 -18.20 -10.51 -16.88
C GLU A 584 -16.78 -10.34 -16.32
N LYS A 585 -15.79 -10.11 -17.19
CA LYS A 585 -14.39 -9.87 -16.81
C LYS A 585 -14.10 -8.43 -16.38
N LYS A 586 -15.13 -7.57 -16.29
CA LYS A 586 -15.05 -6.18 -15.83
C LYS A 586 -14.18 -5.26 -16.70
N TYR A 587 -13.99 -5.58 -17.98
CA TYR A 587 -13.39 -4.68 -18.96
C TYR A 587 -14.42 -3.66 -19.44
N ALA A 588 -14.75 -2.69 -18.57
CA ALA A 588 -15.88 -1.80 -18.74
C ALA A 588 -15.86 -1.00 -20.05
N GLU A 589 -14.72 -0.41 -20.42
CA GLU A 589 -14.60 0.37 -21.66
C GLU A 589 -14.85 -0.49 -22.91
N VAL A 590 -14.28 -1.69 -22.96
CA VAL A 590 -14.44 -2.61 -24.11
C VAL A 590 -15.88 -3.12 -24.17
N ALA A 591 -16.47 -3.48 -23.02
CA ALA A 591 -17.86 -3.91 -22.94
C ALA A 591 -18.82 -2.82 -23.46
N ILE A 592 -18.59 -1.55 -23.13
CA ILE A 592 -19.38 -0.41 -23.63
C ILE A 592 -19.26 -0.30 -25.16
N ARG A 593 -18.04 -0.37 -25.73
CA ARG A 593 -17.84 -0.28 -27.18
C ARG A 593 -18.60 -1.38 -27.93
N PHE A 594 -18.61 -2.61 -27.40
CA PHE A 594 -19.35 -3.72 -27.98
C PHE A 594 -20.87 -3.60 -27.76
N ALA A 595 -21.31 -3.05 -26.63
CA ALA A 595 -22.72 -2.72 -26.41
C ALA A 595 -23.22 -1.68 -27.43
N ASP A 596 -22.45 -0.61 -27.66
CA ASP A 596 -22.79 0.43 -28.64
C ASP A 596 -22.74 -0.09 -30.09
N ARG A 597 -21.90 -1.10 -30.37
CA ARG A 597 -21.91 -1.78 -31.67
C ARG A 597 -23.14 -2.69 -31.82
N LEU A 598 -23.51 -3.44 -30.77
CA LEU A 598 -24.70 -4.28 -30.80
C LEU A 598 -25.97 -3.45 -30.95
N GLU A 599 -26.09 -2.33 -30.24
CA GLU A 599 -27.22 -1.41 -30.32
C GLU A 599 -27.39 -0.84 -31.74
N ARG A 600 -26.29 -0.57 -32.46
CA ARG A 600 -26.35 -0.13 -33.87
C ARG A 600 -26.83 -1.22 -34.82
N LEU A 601 -26.55 -2.49 -34.51
CA LEU A 601 -26.99 -3.64 -35.32
C LEU A 601 -28.42 -4.05 -34.98
N GLN A 602 -28.83 -3.91 -33.72
CA GLN A 602 -30.13 -4.28 -33.18
C GLN A 602 -30.65 -3.16 -32.27
N PRO A 603 -31.22 -2.08 -32.83
CA PRO A 603 -31.74 -0.97 -32.04
C PRO A 603 -32.80 -1.44 -31.04
N GLY A 604 -32.69 -1.00 -29.78
CA GLY A 604 -33.58 -1.42 -28.70
C GLY A 604 -33.17 -2.73 -28.01
N ASP A 605 -31.93 -3.20 -28.16
CA ASP A 605 -31.44 -4.36 -27.44
C ASP A 605 -31.35 -4.06 -25.92
N GLY A 606 -32.28 -4.64 -25.17
CA GLY A 606 -32.40 -4.40 -23.73
C GLY A 606 -31.17 -4.87 -22.94
N GLU A 607 -30.40 -5.84 -23.44
CA GLU A 607 -29.20 -6.33 -22.79
C GLU A 607 -28.00 -5.39 -23.00
N ALA A 608 -27.80 -4.89 -24.22
CA ALA A 608 -26.78 -3.90 -24.55
C ALA A 608 -27.00 -2.61 -23.74
N ALA A 609 -28.23 -2.11 -23.71
CA ALA A 609 -28.59 -0.93 -22.91
C ALA A 609 -28.32 -1.12 -21.41
N ARG A 610 -28.58 -2.33 -20.87
CA ARG A 610 -28.30 -2.66 -19.47
C ARG A 610 -26.79 -2.69 -19.18
N ILE A 611 -26.00 -3.42 -19.97
CA ILE A 611 -24.54 -3.54 -19.77
C ILE A 611 -23.87 -2.19 -19.91
N ARG A 612 -24.28 -1.36 -20.88
CA ARG A 612 -23.77 0.00 -21.03
C ARG A 612 -23.98 0.83 -19.75
N ARG A 613 -25.20 0.83 -19.21
CA ARG A 613 -25.48 1.56 -17.95
C ARG A 613 -24.64 1.04 -16.78
N GLU A 614 -24.57 -0.28 -16.61
CA GLU A 614 -23.81 -0.90 -15.50
C GLU A 614 -22.31 -0.59 -15.59
N MET A 615 -21.72 -0.74 -16.78
CA MET A 615 -20.28 -0.50 -16.98
C MET A 615 -19.92 0.99 -16.95
N SER A 616 -20.78 1.88 -17.43
CA SER A 616 -20.56 3.33 -17.32
C SER A 616 -20.55 3.78 -15.86
N ALA A 617 -21.50 3.30 -15.05
CA ALA A 617 -21.52 3.58 -13.62
C ALA A 617 -20.23 3.12 -12.92
N ARG A 618 -19.70 1.94 -13.29
CA ARG A 618 -18.42 1.45 -12.77
C ARG A 618 -17.22 2.32 -13.19
N LEU A 619 -17.20 2.82 -14.42
CA LEU A 619 -16.12 3.71 -14.87
C LEU A 619 -16.16 5.05 -14.13
N GLU A 620 -17.35 5.59 -13.87
CA GLU A 620 -17.52 6.78 -13.06
C GLU A 620 -17.04 6.55 -11.61
N GLU A 621 -17.36 5.40 -11.03
CA GLU A 621 -16.87 5.00 -9.71
C GLU A 621 -15.33 4.89 -9.69
N GLN A 622 -14.72 4.26 -10.71
CA GLN A 622 -13.26 4.15 -10.83
C GLN A 622 -12.57 5.51 -11.03
N ARG A 623 -13.15 6.41 -11.84
CA ARG A 623 -12.62 7.77 -12.06
C ARG A 623 -12.79 8.68 -10.86
N ALA A 624 -13.78 8.40 -10.01
CA ALA A 624 -14.03 9.14 -8.78
C ALA A 624 -13.05 8.78 -7.65
N ILE A 625 -12.29 7.69 -7.77
CA ILE A 625 -11.23 7.29 -6.84
C ILE A 625 -9.90 7.92 -7.34
N PRO A 626 -9.31 8.90 -6.61
CA PRO A 626 -7.97 9.39 -6.88
C PRO A 626 -7.01 8.20 -6.79
N PRO A 627 -5.91 8.17 -7.56
CA PRO A 627 -4.92 7.12 -7.45
C PRO A 627 -4.39 7.07 -6.00
N GLY A 628 -4.98 6.18 -5.21
CA GLY A 628 -4.53 5.87 -3.87
C GLY A 628 -3.45 4.80 -3.98
N PRO A 629 -2.31 4.95 -3.29
CA PRO A 629 -1.37 3.84 -3.20
C PRO A 629 -2.06 2.72 -2.41
N GLY A 630 -2.28 1.57 -3.06
CA GLY A 630 -2.69 0.33 -2.40
C GLY A 630 -3.96 -0.37 -2.88
N GLU A 631 -4.78 0.21 -3.76
CA GLU A 631 -6.08 -0.41 -4.14
C GLU A 631 -6.24 -0.79 -5.62
N VAL A 632 -5.17 -1.34 -6.22
CA VAL A 632 -5.31 -2.15 -7.43
C VAL A 632 -4.61 -3.49 -7.20
N SER A 633 -5.33 -4.38 -6.50
CA SER A 633 -5.02 -5.81 -6.41
C SER A 633 -5.89 -6.61 -7.37
#